data_AF-A0A0Q9YNS7-F1
#
_entry.id   AF-A0A0Q9YNS7-F1
#
_cell.length_a   1.000
_cell.length_b   1.000
_cell.length_c   1.000
_cell.angle_alpha   90.00
_cell.angle_beta   90.00
_cell.angle_gamma   90.00
#
_symmetry.space_group_name_H-M   'P 1'
#
loop_
_entity.id
_entity.type
_entity.pdbx_description
1 polymer ?
#
loop_
_entity_poly.entity_id
_entity_poly.type
_entity_poly.pdbx_seq_one_letter_code
_entity_poly.pdbx_strand_id
1 'polypeptide(L)' 'MTLLQLLLFTWVAAWVFAESLSPGISYIGKLQASIIATFAAGYANDAHRARWRKLKSWMR' A
#
# COMPACT_ATOMS: atom_id res chain seq x y z
N MET A 1 -5.61 -12.25 0.78
CA MET A 1 -5.38 -11.07 1.64
C MET A 1 -5.93 -11.30 3.05
N THR A 2 -5.09 -11.82 3.96
CA THR A 2 -5.28 -11.82 5.42
C THR A 2 -5.11 -10.39 5.98
N LEU A 3 -5.33 -10.18 7.29
CA LEU A 3 -5.01 -8.87 7.92
C LEU A 3 -3.49 -8.62 7.90
N LEU A 4 -2.71 -9.68 8.16
CA LEU A 4 -1.25 -9.69 8.07
C LEU A 4 -0.76 -9.32 6.66
N GLN A 5 -1.34 -9.91 5.61
CA GLN A 5 -1.01 -9.53 4.22
C GLN A 5 -1.34 -8.06 3.94
N LEU A 6 -2.46 -7.54 4.47
CA LEU A 6 -2.81 -6.12 4.32
C LEU A 6 -1.74 -5.21 4.94
N LEU A 7 -1.33 -5.50 6.18
CA LEU A 7 -0.28 -4.75 6.88
C LEU A 7 1.07 -4.82 6.15
N LEU A 8 1.46 -6.01 5.66
CA LEU A 8 2.68 -6.19 4.88
C LEU A 8 2.66 -5.38 3.56
N PHE A 9 1.54 -5.38 2.84
CA PHE A 9 1.41 -4.58 1.61
C PHE A 9 1.49 -3.07 1.88
N THR A 10 0.84 -2.58 2.94
CA THR A 10 0.94 -1.17 3.35
C THR A 10 2.35 -0.80 3.79
N TRP A 11 3.04 -1.68 4.53
CA TRP A 11 4.43 -1.49 4.95
C TRP A 11 5.39 -1.41 3.75
N VAL A 12 5.28 -2.35 2.81
CA VAL A 12 6.09 -2.37 1.58
C VAL A 12 5.81 -1.11 0.74
N ALA A 13 4.56 -0.68 0.59
CA ALA A 13 4.22 0.55 -0.11
C ALA A 13 4.88 1.78 0.52
N ALA A 14 4.83 1.90 1.85
CA ALA A 14 5.45 3.01 2.58
C ALA A 14 6.98 2.99 2.48
N TRP A 15 7.61 1.81 2.57
CA TRP A 15 9.06 1.68 2.40
C TRP A 15 9.50 2.03 0.98
N VAL A 16 8.85 1.51 -0.07
CA VAL A 16 9.15 1.84 -1.47
C VAL A 16 8.97 3.33 -1.75
N PHE A 17 8.00 3.99 -1.12
CA PHE A 17 7.83 5.44 -1.20
C PHE A 17 8.95 6.20 -0.47
N ALA A 18 9.39 5.74 0.71
CA ALA A 18 10.51 6.35 1.43
C ALA A 18 11.83 6.23 0.65
N GLU A 19 12.10 5.06 0.06
CA GLU A 19 13.26 4.84 -0.82
C GLU A 19 13.21 5.75 -2.05
N SER A 20 12.03 6.01 -2.64
CA SER A 20 11.90 6.91 -3.79
C SER A 20 12.34 8.35 -3.48
N LEU A 21 12.34 8.76 -2.21
CA LEU A 21 12.85 10.08 -1.78
C LEU A 21 14.38 10.11 -1.63
N SER A 22 15.04 8.96 -1.49
CA SER A 22 16.49 8.83 -1.28
C SER A 22 17.32 9.59 -2.32
N PRO A 23 18.35 10.37 -1.94
CA PRO A 23 19.11 11.21 -2.86
C PRO A 23 19.94 10.42 -3.88
N GLY A 24 20.21 9.13 -3.64
CA GLY A 24 21.00 8.28 -4.54
C GLY A 24 20.24 7.68 -5.74
N ILE A 25 18.92 7.81 -5.80
CA ILE A 25 18.10 7.19 -6.86
C ILE A 25 17.87 8.15 -8.03
N SER A 26 18.01 7.66 -9.26
CA SER A 26 17.73 8.44 -10.47
C SER A 26 16.26 8.86 -10.56
N TYR A 27 15.97 10.02 -11.17
CA TYR A 27 14.61 10.57 -11.26
C TYR A 27 13.58 9.57 -11.84
N ILE A 28 13.98 8.76 -12.82
CA ILE A 28 13.15 7.70 -13.41
C ILE A 28 12.84 6.60 -12.39
N GLY A 29 13.83 6.17 -11.60
CA GLY A 29 13.64 5.21 -10.51
C GLY A 29 12.70 5.74 -9.42
N LYS A 30 12.82 7.04 -9.07
CA LYS A 30 11.90 7.70 -8.13
C LYS A 30 10.45 7.69 -8.62
N LEU A 31 10.25 7.95 -9.92
CA LEU A 31 8.93 7.92 -10.56
C LEU A 31 8.34 6.50 -10.52
N GLN A 32 9.10 5.49 -10.91
CA GLN A 32 8.68 4.08 -10.91
C GLN A 32 8.31 3.60 -9.50
N ALA A 33 9.17 3.85 -8.51
CA ALA A 33 8.90 3.50 -7.11
C ALA A 33 7.64 4.19 -6.58
N SER A 34 7.43 5.47 -6.90
CA SER A 34 6.25 6.22 -6.47
C SER A 34 4.95 5.68 -7.10
N ILE A 35 4.99 5.24 -8.37
CA ILE A 35 3.85 4.57 -9.04
C ILE A 35 3.54 3.23 -8.37
N ILE A 36 4.55 2.41 -8.10
CA ILE A 36 4.40 1.10 -7.42
C ILE A 36 3.82 1.29 -6.01
N ALA A 37 4.33 2.24 -5.23
CA ALA A 37 3.82 2.56 -3.91
C ALA A 37 2.36 3.04 -3.94
N THR A 38 2.01 3.91 -4.89
CA THR A 38 0.64 4.42 -5.06
C THR A 38 -0.34 3.29 -5.43
N PHE A 39 0.06 2.40 -6.34
CA PHE A 39 -0.74 1.24 -6.72
C PHE A 39 -0.96 0.27 -5.54
N ALA A 40 0.12 -0.05 -4.81
CA ALA A 40 0.05 -0.93 -3.63
C ALA A 40 -0.81 -0.33 -2.51
N ALA A 41 -0.71 0.97 -2.25
CA ALA A 41 -1.55 1.68 -1.28
C ALA A 41 -3.03 1.71 -1.69
N GLY A 42 -3.32 1.96 -2.98
CA GLY A 42 -4.70 1.91 -3.51
C GLY A 42 -5.32 0.51 -3.36
N TYR A 43 -4.58 -0.53 -3.77
CA TYR A 43 -5.02 -1.91 -3.64
C TYR A 43 -5.27 -2.33 -2.17
N ALA A 44 -4.38 -1.91 -1.26
CA ALA A 44 -4.56 -2.14 0.17
C ALA A 44 -5.80 -1.41 0.73
N ASN A 45 -6.07 -0.17 0.30
CA ASN A 45 -7.24 0.59 0.73
C ASN A 45 -8.57 -0.07 0.29
N ASP A 46 -8.66 -0.56 -0.96
CA ASP A 46 -9.86 -1.27 -1.42
C ASP A 46 -10.07 -2.62 -0.73
N ALA A 47 -8.99 -3.38 -0.52
CA ALA A 47 -9.03 -4.61 0.27
C ALA A 47 -9.44 -4.36 1.73
N HIS A 48 -8.98 -3.25 2.33
CA HIS A 48 -9.41 -2.78 3.65
C HIS A 48 -10.90 -2.42 3.66
N ARG A 49 -11.37 -1.62 2.69
CA ARG A 49 -12.78 -1.22 2.55
C ARG A 49 -13.72 -2.41 2.32
N ALA A 50 -13.27 -3.46 1.63
CA ALA A 50 -14.01 -4.72 1.49
C ALA A 50 -14.11 -5.49 2.82
N ARG A 51 -13.00 -5.59 3.57
CA ARG A 51 -12.97 -6.20 4.91
C ARG A 51 -13.84 -5.44 5.92
N TRP A 52 -13.75 -4.11 5.93
CA TRP A 52 -14.52 -3.24 6.82
C TRP A 52 -16.03 -3.36 6.59
N ARG A 53 -16.48 -3.45 5.32
CA ARG A 53 -17.89 -3.72 5.00
C ARG A 53 -18.37 -5.07 5.55
N LYS A 54 -17.56 -6.14 5.44
CA LYS A 54 -17.91 -7.44 6.04
C LYS A 54 -17.98 -7.36 7.57
N LEU A 55 -17.01 -6.71 8.22
CA LEU A 55 -17.00 -6.55 9.68
C LEU A 55 -18.22 -5.78 10.19
N LYS A 56 -18.58 -4.65 9.55
CA LYS A 56 -19.80 -3.89 9.87
C LYS A 56 -21.09 -4.70 9.66
N SER A 57 -21.10 -5.62 8.70
CA SER A 57 -22.24 -6.51 8.45
C SER A 57 -22.36 -7.63 9.49
N TRP A 58 -21.32 -7.92 10.27
CA TRP A 58 -21.33 -8.91 11.36
C TRP A 58 -21.58 -8.26 12.74
N MET A 59 -21.56 -6.93 12.81
CA MET A 59 -21.88 -6.14 14.01
C MET A 59 -23.33 -5.61 14.00
N ARG A 60 -24.14 -6.01 13.01
CA ARG A 60 -25.59 -5.77 12.92
C ARG A 60 -26.31 -7.10 12.97
#